data_AF-A0A1G1GKJ4-F1
#
_entry.id   AF-A0A1G1GKJ4-F1
#
_cell.length_a   1.000
_cell.length_b   1.000
_cell.length_c   1.000
_cell.angle_alpha   90.00
_cell.angle_beta   90.00
_cell.angle_gamma   90.00
#
_symmetry.space_group_name_H-M   'P 1'
#
loop_
_entity.id
_entity.type
_entity.pdbx_description
1 polymer ?
#
loop_
_entity_poly.entity_id
_entity_poly.type
_entity_poly.pdbx_seq_one_letter_code
_entity_poly.pdbx_strand_id
1 'polypeptide(L)'
;MSIKITTEKVIIQGIQFYKITRLEALQAKDLPTEYLKGSPSFYLKYDIFYSTNTTKGDIELKCYTAIELAEKIEYLKLAGQRLTEINKHLAEKNKNWHGEETFII
;
A
#
# COMPACT_ATOMS: atom_id res chain seq x y z
N MET A 1 -1.60 -4.36 -11.67
CA MET A 1 -1.08 -5.11 -10.51
C MET A 1 -2.27 -5.70 -9.75
N SER A 2 -2.16 -6.92 -9.21
CA SER A 2 -3.22 -7.52 -8.39
C SER A 2 -2.81 -7.48 -6.92
N ILE A 3 -3.63 -6.85 -6.07
CA ILE A 3 -3.45 -6.83 -4.62
C ILE A 3 -4.36 -7.92 -4.05
N LYS A 4 -3.80 -8.84 -3.26
CA LYS A 4 -4.59 -9.84 -2.52
C LYS A 4 -4.58 -9.51 -1.05
N ILE A 5 -5.77 -9.51 -0.45
CA ILE A 5 -5.95 -9.42 1.00
C ILE A 5 -6.60 -10.70 1.50
N THR A 6 -6.18 -11.16 2.67
CA THR A 6 -6.85 -12.22 3.41
C THR A 6 -7.46 -11.63 4.66
N THR A 7 -8.73 -11.92 4.88
CA THR A 7 -9.47 -11.50 6.06
C THR A 7 -9.99 -12.71 6.83
N GLU A 8 -10.01 -12.58 8.15
CA GLU A 8 -10.62 -13.50 9.08
C GLU A 8 -11.88 -12.86 9.65
N LYS A 9 -12.98 -13.61 9.73
CA LYS A 9 -14.20 -13.16 10.40
C LYS A 9 -14.06 -13.42 11.91
N VAL A 10 -14.26 -12.39 12.73
CA VAL A 10 -14.10 -12.47 14.19
C VAL A 10 -15.38 -11.93 14.84
N ILE A 11 -15.82 -12.55 15.94
CA ILE A 11 -16.94 -12.04 16.73
C ILE A 11 -16.38 -11.42 18.02
N ILE A 12 -16.71 -10.16 18.28
CA ILE A 12 -16.33 -9.46 19.51
C ILE A 12 -17.62 -8.94 20.14
N GLN A 13 -17.92 -9.37 21.37
CA GLN A 13 -19.14 -8.98 22.11
C GLN A 13 -20.44 -9.19 21.31
N GLY A 14 -20.50 -10.24 20.49
CA GLY A 14 -21.68 -10.55 19.66
C GLY A 14 -21.77 -9.78 18.34
N ILE A 15 -20.82 -8.89 18.05
CA ILE A 15 -20.76 -8.14 16.79
C ILE A 15 -19.71 -8.77 15.87
N GLN A 16 -20.06 -8.94 14.60
CA GLN A 16 -19.16 -9.49 13.58
C GLN A 16 -18.21 -8.42 13.04
N PHE A 17 -16.92 -8.74 13.05
CA PHE A 17 -15.85 -7.94 12.48
C PHE A 17 -15.02 -8.77 11.50
N TYR A 18 -14.14 -8.06 10.78
CA TYR A 18 -13.17 -8.60 9.85
C TYR A 18 -11.77 -8.15 10.23
N LYS A 19 -10.87 -9.09 10.44
CA LYS A 19 -9.46 -8.81 10.69
C LYS A 19 -8.66 -9.08 9.43
N ILE A 20 -7.89 -8.11 8.95
CA ILE A 20 -6.95 -8.37 7.85
C ILE A 20 -5.78 -9.17 8.43
N THR A 21 -5.58 -10.39 7.94
CA THR A 21 -4.53 -11.30 8.43
C THR A 21 -3.34 -11.38 7.50
N ARG A 22 -3.53 -11.02 6.22
CA ARG A 22 -2.46 -11.02 5.23
C ARG A 22 -2.72 -10.00 4.13
N LEU A 23 -1.65 -9.36 3.66
CA LEU A 23 -1.64 -8.54 2.46
C LEU A 23 -0.49 -9.01 1.57
N GLU A 24 -0.81 -9.59 0.42
CA GLU A 24 0.17 -10.03 -0.57
C GLU A 24 0.36 -8.95 -1.64
N ALA A 25 0.94 -7.82 -1.23
CA ALA A 25 1.48 -6.73 -2.05
C ALA A 25 1.96 -5.61 -1.11
N LEU A 26 2.57 -4.56 -1.67
CA LEU A 26 2.82 -3.30 -0.97
C LEU A 26 3.74 -3.40 0.26
N GLN A 27 4.78 -4.24 0.21
CA GLN A 27 5.83 -4.23 1.23
C GLN A 27 6.67 -2.95 1.10
N ALA A 28 6.87 -2.21 2.19
CA ALA A 28 7.54 -0.90 2.17
C ALA A 28 8.93 -0.93 1.49
N LYS A 29 9.66 -2.03 1.66
CA LYS A 29 10.99 -2.25 1.07
C LYS A 29 10.98 -2.39 -0.46
N ASP A 30 9.85 -2.82 -1.03
CA ASP A 30 9.68 -3.12 -2.46
C ASP A 30 8.96 -1.96 -3.18
N LEU A 31 8.66 -0.87 -2.48
CA LEU A 31 7.90 0.26 -3.01
C LEU A 31 8.80 1.44 -3.38
N PRO A 32 8.53 2.13 -4.50
CA PRO A 32 9.25 3.34 -4.87
C PRO A 32 9.14 4.43 -3.81
N THR A 33 10.20 5.21 -3.61
CA THR A 33 10.19 6.36 -2.70
C THR A 33 9.07 7.35 -3.02
N GLU A 34 8.78 7.56 -4.30
CA GLU A 34 7.67 8.41 -4.75
C GLU A 34 6.32 7.89 -4.28
N TYR A 35 6.14 6.58 -4.23
CA TYR A 35 4.93 5.98 -3.68
C TYR A 35 4.79 6.28 -2.19
N LEU A 36 5.85 6.05 -1.41
CA LEU A 36 5.87 6.24 0.04
C LEU A 36 5.67 7.71 0.48
N LYS A 37 6.01 8.67 -0.37
CA LYS A 37 5.90 10.11 -0.09
C LYS A 37 4.56 10.73 -0.47
N GLY A 38 3.68 10.00 -1.14
CA GLY A 38 2.42 10.55 -1.67
C GLY A 38 1.17 9.82 -1.17
N SER A 39 0.03 10.41 -1.50
CA SER A 39 -1.31 9.89 -1.16
C SER A 39 -2.10 9.62 -2.45
N PRO A 40 -2.92 8.56 -2.51
CA PRO A 40 -3.05 7.51 -1.50
C PRO A 40 -1.84 6.58 -1.49
N SER A 41 -1.44 6.14 -0.30
CA SER A 41 -0.49 5.04 -0.12
C SER A 41 -0.99 4.10 0.99
N PHE A 42 -0.74 2.82 0.76
CA PHE A 42 -1.03 1.75 1.70
C PHE A 42 0.14 0.77 1.63
N TYR A 43 0.75 0.41 2.76
CA TYR A 43 1.89 -0.50 2.74
C TYR A 43 2.09 -1.23 4.07
N LEU A 44 2.77 -2.38 4.01
CA LEU A 44 3.19 -3.14 5.18
C LEU A 44 4.64 -2.83 5.51
N LYS A 45 4.94 -2.57 6.78
CA LYS A 45 6.31 -2.44 7.30
C LYS A 45 6.38 -3.06 8.69
N TYR A 46 7.27 -4.03 8.88
CA TYR A 46 7.42 -4.77 10.15
C TYR A 46 6.10 -5.40 10.63
N ASP A 47 5.33 -5.99 9.70
CA ASP A 47 3.99 -6.56 9.96
C ASP A 47 2.93 -5.55 10.46
N ILE A 48 3.22 -4.25 10.34
CA ILE A 48 2.30 -3.17 10.67
C ILE A 48 1.79 -2.54 9.37
N PHE A 49 0.48 -2.32 9.30
CA PHE A 49 -0.17 -1.60 8.21
C PHE A 49 -0.01 -0.09 8.36
N TYR A 50 0.39 0.57 7.28
CA TYR A 50 0.50 2.02 7.17
C TYR A 50 -0.39 2.52 6.04
N SER A 51 -1.10 3.61 6.29
CA SER A 51 -1.86 4.32 5.27
C SER A 51 -1.71 5.84 5.40
N THR A 52 -1.81 6.57 4.30
CA THR A 52 -1.80 8.05 4.33
C THR A 52 -3.04 8.68 4.96
N ASN A 53 -4.10 7.91 5.20
CA ASN A 53 -5.31 8.38 5.87
C ASN A 53 -5.25 8.24 7.41
N THR A 54 -4.18 7.63 7.94
CA THR A 54 -3.94 7.49 9.37
C THR A 54 -2.86 8.48 9.81
N THR A 55 -3.26 9.55 10.49
CA THR A 55 -2.32 10.49 11.14
C THR A 55 -1.43 9.71 12.12
N LYS A 56 -0.13 9.65 11.84
CA LYS A 56 0.94 9.12 12.71
C LYS A 56 0.61 7.80 13.43
N GLY A 57 0.99 6.68 12.83
CA GLY A 57 1.33 5.47 13.60
C GLY A 57 0.15 4.75 14.25
N ASP A 58 -1.04 4.80 13.68
CA ASP A 58 -2.10 3.88 14.07
C ASP A 58 -1.74 2.49 13.56
N ILE A 59 -1.20 1.69 14.48
CA ILE A 59 -0.99 0.25 14.38
C ILE A 59 -2.37 -0.36 14.09
N GLU A 60 -2.72 -0.53 12.82
CA GLU A 60 -4.01 -1.11 12.45
C GLU A 60 -3.94 -2.65 12.50
N LEU A 61 -3.81 -3.15 13.73
CA LEU A 61 -4.36 -4.44 14.16
C LEU A 61 -5.82 -4.24 14.59
N LYS A 62 -6.62 -3.54 13.78
CA LYS A 62 -8.03 -3.31 14.09
C LYS A 62 -8.89 -4.37 13.40
N CYS A 63 -9.83 -4.90 14.16
CA CYS A 63 -10.97 -5.62 13.60
C CYS A 63 -11.89 -4.56 13.00
N TYR A 64 -12.22 -4.68 11.72
CA TYR A 64 -13.03 -3.73 10.98
C TYR A 64 -14.49 -4.20 10.93
N THR A 65 -15.43 -3.28 11.02
CA THR A 65 -16.80 -3.53 10.59
C THR A 65 -16.84 -3.80 9.08
N ALA A 66 -17.98 -4.29 8.57
CA ALA A 66 -18.14 -4.51 7.13
C ALA A 66 -17.97 -3.23 6.30
N ILE A 67 -18.41 -2.09 6.84
CA ILE A 67 -18.33 -0.78 6.17
C ILE A 67 -16.88 -0.32 6.12
N GLU A 68 -16.19 -0.33 7.27
CA GLU A 68 -14.77 0.06 7.33
C GLU A 68 -13.91 -0.83 6.43
N LEU A 69 -14.17 -2.15 6.39
CA LEU A 69 -13.43 -3.04 5.48
C LEU A 69 -13.65 -2.66 4.01
N ALA A 70 -14.89 -2.33 3.62
CA ALA A 70 -15.19 -1.91 2.25
C ALA A 70 -14.44 -0.62 1.88
N GLU A 71 -14.42 0.37 2.78
CA GLU A 71 -13.66 1.61 2.59
C GLU A 71 -12.17 1.36 2.44
N LYS A 72 -11.59 0.46 3.26
CA LYS A 72 -10.18 0.07 3.15
C LYS A 72 -9.87 -0.64 1.83
N ILE A 73 -10.79 -1.49 1.34
CA ILE A 73 -10.65 -2.15 0.04
C ILE A 73 -10.64 -1.13 -1.09
N GLU A 74 -11.53 -0.14 -1.07
CA GLU A 74 -11.53 0.94 -2.08
C GLU A 74 -10.23 1.75 -2.03
N TYR A 75 -9.76 2.08 -0.83
CA TYR A 75 -8.48 2.79 -0.68
C TYR A 75 -7.29 1.98 -1.21
N LEU A 76 -7.26 0.67 -0.95
CA LEU A 76 -6.26 -0.25 -1.50
C LEU A 76 -6.28 -0.28 -3.04
N LYS A 77 -7.46 -0.24 -3.67
CA LYS A 77 -7.57 -0.18 -5.14
C LYS A 77 -6.93 1.10 -5.68
N LEU A 78 -7.26 2.25 -5.10
CA LEU A 78 -6.68 3.55 -5.51
C LEU A 78 -5.16 3.57 -5.31
N ALA A 79 -4.69 3.04 -4.18
CA ALA A 79 -3.27 2.93 -3.89
C ALA A 79 -2.55 2.00 -4.91
N GLY A 80 -3.18 0.91 -5.33
CA GLY A 80 -2.67 0.02 -6.37
C GLY A 80 -2.62 0.64 -7.77
N GLN A 81 -3.62 1.46 -8.11
CA GLN A 81 -3.64 2.23 -9.36
C GLN A 81 -2.48 3.23 -9.40
N ARG A 82 -2.31 4.03 -8.34
CA ARG A 82 -1.21 4.98 -8.23
C ARG A 82 0.17 4.31 -8.33
N LEU A 83 0.36 3.16 -7.67
CA LEU A 83 1.62 2.42 -7.79
C LEU A 83 1.87 1.95 -9.23
N THR A 84 0.82 1.54 -9.95
CA THR A 84 0.93 1.13 -11.35
C THR A 84 1.40 2.30 -12.23
N GLU A 85 0.87 3.51 -12.00
CA GLU A 85 1.26 4.73 -12.73
C GLU A 85 2.72 5.11 -12.43
N ILE A 86 3.13 5.11 -11.16
CA ILE A 86 4.51 5.39 -10.77
C ILE A 86 5.47 4.40 -11.44
N ASN A 87 5.15 3.10 -11.39
CA ASN A 87 5.99 2.09 -12.01
C ASN A 87 6.08 2.26 -13.53
N LYS A 88 5.00 2.70 -14.19
CA LYS A 88 5.02 3.03 -15.62
C LYS A 88 5.97 4.21 -15.90
N HIS A 89 5.87 5.29 -15.14
CA HIS A 89 6.75 6.45 -15.28
C HIS A 89 8.22 6.13 -14.97
N LEU A 90 8.49 5.30 -13.97
CA LEU A 90 9.84 4.84 -13.67
C LEU A 90 10.40 3.95 -14.79
N ALA A 91 9.59 3.06 -15.37
CA ALA A 91 10.00 2.26 -16.52
C ALA A 91 10.33 3.14 -17.75
N GLU A 92 9.55 4.19 -17.99
CA GLU A 92 9.82 5.18 -19.04
C GLU A 92 11.10 5.97 -18.78
N LYS A 93 11.33 6.45 -17.55
CA LYS A 93 12.58 7.14 -17.17
C LYS A 93 13.80 6.25 -17.30
N ASN A 94 13.72 5.01 -16.81
CA ASN A 94 14.85 4.08 -16.82
C ASN A 94 15.22 3.63 -18.24
N LYS A 95 14.26 3.55 -19.16
CA LYS A 95 14.57 3.34 -20.58
C LYS A 95 15.49 4.41 -21.17
N ASN A 96 15.42 5.64 -20.64
CA ASN A 96 16.21 6.78 -21.11
C ASN A 96 17.51 7.01 -20.29
N TRP A 97 17.84 6.11 -19.35
CA TRP A 97 18.97 6.27 -18.43
C TRP A 97 20.21 5.44 -18.82
N HIS A 98 20.22 4.78 -19.98
CA HIS A 98 21.40 4.06 -20.43
C HIS A 98 22.28 4.94 -21.32
N GLY A 99 23.48 5.27 -20.84
CA GLY A 99 24.50 6.05 -21.55
C GLY A 99 25.67 6.37 -20.63
N GLU A 100 26.86 6.57 -21.21
CA GLU A 100 28.02 7.10 -20.50
C GLU A 100 27.95 8.64 -20.51
N GLU A 101 27.96 9.27 -19.33
CA GLU A 101 28.09 10.72 -19.21
C GLU A 101 29.54 11.05 -18.83
N THR A 102 30.23 11.78 -19.70
CA THR A 102 31.55 12.34 -19.39
C THR A 102 31.37 13.76 -18.88
N PHE A 103 31.72 13.99 -17.62
CA PHE A 103 31.77 15.33 -17.03
C PHE A 103 33.18 15.89 -17.22
N ILE A 104 33.30 17.04 -17.88
CA ILE A 104 34.53 17.83 -17.91
C ILE A 104 34.46 18.78 -16.72
N ILE A 105 35.40 18.64 -15.78
CA ILE A 105 35.54 19.48 -14.58
C ILE A 105 36.62 20.53 -14.85
#